data_AF-A0A355SSH7-F1
#
_entry.id   AF-A0A355SSH7-F1
#
_cell.length_a   1.000
_cell.length_b   1.000
_cell.length_c   1.000
_cell.angle_alpha   90.00
_cell.angle_beta   90.00
_cell.angle_gamma   90.00
#
_symmetry.space_group_name_H-M   'P 1'
#
loop_
_entity.id
_entity.type
_entity.pdbx_description
1 polymer ?
#
loop_
_entity_poly.entity_id
_entity_poly.type
_entity_poly.pdbx_seq_one_letter_code
_entity_poly.pdbx_strand_id
1 'polypeptide(L)'
;MTDQDLGPTGEICFDLPSSFEAHPCGLLHLPRFIAKCRKHLAGELPKSYQKNFCRGFDRFLSMHLDINPKQVLAAVEAAGDDEIELDRLLGECFPENLNAVEWNREITHKGQTIMGREFLAESLTNMGHPEMIGVVDSVMDMIDFDEGRIAGFSDERRKAWEATQA
;
A
#
# COMPACT_ATOMS: atom_id res chain seq x y z
N MET A 1 4.76 6.87 21.62
CA MET A 1 4.20 5.53 21.86
C MET A 1 5.34 4.54 21.93
N THR A 2 5.40 3.71 22.96
CA THR A 2 6.31 2.56 23.00
C THR A 2 5.77 1.49 22.06
N ASP A 3 6.64 0.72 21.39
CA ASP A 3 6.25 -0.35 20.44
C ASP A 3 5.26 -1.39 21.05
N GLN A 4 5.09 -1.42 22.37
CA GLN A 4 4.15 -2.28 23.11
C GLN A 4 2.66 -1.93 22.93
N ASP A 5 2.31 -0.73 22.45
CA ASP A 5 0.90 -0.33 22.26
C ASP A 5 0.40 -0.53 20.82
N LEU A 6 1.28 -1.00 19.92
CA LEU A 6 0.96 -1.23 18.54
C LEU A 6 0.35 -2.62 18.40
N GLY A 7 -0.81 -2.70 17.76
CA GLY A 7 -1.50 -3.98 17.51
C GLY A 7 -0.64 -4.95 16.69
N PRO A 8 -1.15 -6.16 16.38
CA PRO A 8 -0.37 -7.22 15.73
C PRO A 8 0.26 -6.82 14.38
N THR A 9 -0.24 -5.74 13.76
CA THR A 9 0.22 -5.20 12.46
C THR A 9 1.11 -3.95 12.58
N GLY A 10 1.31 -3.40 13.79
CA GLY A 10 2.13 -2.20 14.03
C GLY A 10 1.32 -0.89 14.03
N GLU A 11 1.99 0.22 13.75
CA GLU A 11 1.32 1.51 13.47
C GLU A 11 0.52 1.42 12.18
N ILE A 12 -0.62 2.12 12.12
CA ILE A 12 -1.51 2.20 10.96
C ILE A 12 -1.48 3.63 10.41
N CYS A 13 -1.21 3.78 9.11
CA CYS A 13 -1.31 5.06 8.41
C CYS A 13 -2.63 5.17 7.64
N PHE A 14 -3.68 5.67 8.31
CA PHE A 14 -5.02 5.81 7.69
C PHE A 14 -5.07 6.75 6.48
N ASP A 15 -4.11 7.66 6.39
CA ASP A 15 -3.98 8.66 5.33
C ASP A 15 -3.24 8.14 4.08
N LEU A 16 -2.65 6.94 4.12
CA LEU A 16 -2.13 6.31 2.91
C LEU A 16 -3.30 5.88 2.00
N PRO A 17 -3.25 6.11 0.68
CA PRO A 17 -4.25 5.63 -0.27
C PRO A 17 -4.48 4.13 -0.19
N SER A 18 -5.69 3.67 -0.57
CA SER A 18 -5.96 2.23 -0.72
C SER A 18 -5.01 1.63 -1.76
N SER A 19 -4.67 0.35 -1.61
CA SER A 19 -3.96 -0.35 -2.70
C SER A 19 -4.82 -0.48 -3.96
N PHE A 20 -6.16 -0.44 -3.83
CA PHE A 20 -7.11 -0.45 -4.95
C PHE A 20 -7.25 0.91 -5.65
N GLU A 21 -6.59 1.95 -5.15
CA GLU A 21 -6.60 3.25 -5.82
C GLU A 21 -5.65 3.22 -7.03
N ALA A 22 -6.17 3.65 -8.18
CA ALA A 22 -5.41 3.75 -9.42
C ALA A 22 -4.84 5.16 -9.57
N HIS A 23 -3.58 5.24 -9.99
CA HIS A 23 -3.02 6.49 -10.52
C HIS A 23 -3.73 6.87 -11.84
N PRO A 24 -3.73 8.14 -12.27
CA PRO A 24 -4.24 8.52 -13.60
C PRO A 24 -3.68 7.73 -14.77
N CYS A 25 -2.48 7.14 -14.64
CA CYS A 25 -1.89 6.24 -15.65
C CYS A 25 -2.42 4.79 -15.60
N GLY A 26 -3.38 4.50 -14.72
CA GLY A 26 -4.09 3.22 -14.61
C GLY A 26 -3.44 2.19 -13.67
N LEU A 27 -2.26 2.44 -13.13
CA LEU A 27 -1.58 1.52 -12.22
C LEU A 27 -2.17 1.56 -10.81
N LEU A 28 -2.68 0.42 -10.34
CA LEU A 28 -3.04 0.22 -8.94
C LEU A 28 -1.80 0.28 -8.03
N HIS A 29 -2.02 0.67 -6.78
CA HIS A 29 -1.00 0.78 -5.73
C HIS A 29 0.07 1.87 -5.95
N LEU A 30 0.21 2.44 -7.15
CA LEU A 30 1.14 3.54 -7.42
C LEU A 30 0.86 4.79 -6.55
N PRO A 31 -0.39 5.27 -6.38
CA PRO A 31 -0.66 6.42 -5.51
C PRO A 31 -0.21 6.17 -4.06
N ARG A 32 -0.45 4.94 -3.56
CA ARG A 32 -0.01 4.51 -2.25
C ARG A 32 1.52 4.50 -2.12
N PHE A 33 2.23 4.03 -3.15
CA PHE A 33 3.68 4.03 -3.16
C PHE A 33 4.25 5.46 -3.15
N ILE A 34 3.69 6.37 -3.96
CA ILE A 34 4.03 7.80 -3.96
C ILE A 34 3.81 8.43 -2.58
N ALA A 35 2.66 8.17 -1.94
CA ALA A 35 2.37 8.68 -0.60
C ALA A 35 3.37 8.16 0.45
N LYS A 36 3.79 6.89 0.36
CA LYS A 36 4.85 6.34 1.21
C LYS A 36 6.20 7.04 0.96
N CYS A 37 6.54 7.36 -0.29
CA CYS A 37 7.75 8.14 -0.61
C CYS A 37 7.69 9.53 0.02
N ARG A 38 6.56 10.26 -0.10
CA ARG A 38 6.38 11.58 0.53
C ARG A 38 6.58 11.52 2.05
N LYS A 39 5.91 10.57 2.72
CA LYS A 39 6.08 10.35 4.16
C LYS A 39 7.51 9.98 4.54
N HIS A 40 8.18 9.17 3.73
CA HIS A 40 9.58 8.80 3.98
C HIS A 40 10.49 10.03 3.91
N LEU A 41 10.34 10.87 2.89
CA LEU A 41 11.11 12.10 2.71
C LEU A 41 10.85 13.12 3.82
N ALA A 42 9.62 13.18 4.33
CA ALA A 42 9.25 14.01 5.48
C ALA A 42 9.73 13.45 6.85
N GLY A 43 10.25 12.21 6.89
CA GLY A 43 10.61 11.54 8.14
C GLY A 43 9.40 11.06 8.97
N GLU A 44 8.21 11.02 8.36
CA GLU A 44 6.93 10.70 8.99
C GLU A 44 6.48 9.25 8.78
N LEU A 45 7.18 8.48 7.94
CA LEU A 45 6.84 7.08 7.69
C LEU A 45 7.15 6.24 8.95
N PRO A 46 6.17 5.56 9.58
CA PRO A 46 6.41 4.82 10.81
C PRO A 46 7.41 3.67 10.66
N LYS A 47 8.04 3.27 11.77
CA LYS A 47 9.05 2.20 11.77
C LYS A 47 8.50 0.87 11.22
N SER A 48 7.24 0.53 11.53
CA SER A 48 6.57 -0.67 11.00
C SER A 48 6.54 -0.68 9.47
N TYR A 49 6.28 0.47 8.85
CA TYR A 49 6.26 0.63 7.39
C TYR A 49 7.66 0.68 6.78
N GLN A 50 8.63 1.31 7.44
CA GLN A 50 10.00 1.46 6.93
C GLN A 50 10.66 0.10 6.61
N LYS A 51 10.39 -0.95 7.40
CA LYS A 51 10.92 -2.31 7.16
C LYS A 51 10.54 -2.86 5.77
N ASN A 52 9.37 -2.48 5.27
CA ASN A 52 8.80 -2.94 4.01
C ASN A 52 8.72 -1.84 2.94
N PHE A 53 9.25 -0.64 3.20
CA PHE A 53 9.34 0.43 2.21
C PHE A 53 10.27 0.01 1.06
N CYS A 54 9.83 0.23 -0.18
CA CYS A 54 10.49 -0.27 -1.40
C CYS A 54 10.60 -1.81 -1.46
N ARG A 55 9.76 -2.53 -0.70
CA ARG A 55 9.62 -4.00 -0.70
C ARG A 55 8.13 -4.37 -0.89
N GLY A 56 7.83 -5.66 -0.93
CA GLY A 56 6.45 -6.13 -1.13
C GLY A 56 5.87 -5.58 -2.44
N PHE A 57 4.68 -4.98 -2.37
CA PHE A 57 4.00 -4.40 -3.52
C PHE A 57 4.76 -3.25 -4.19
N ASP A 58 5.45 -2.37 -3.44
CA ASP A 58 6.33 -1.33 -4.03
C ASP A 58 7.36 -1.97 -4.98
N ARG A 59 7.97 -3.08 -4.53
CA ARG A 59 8.98 -3.81 -5.31
C ARG A 59 8.35 -4.57 -6.47
N PHE A 60 7.20 -5.20 -6.28
CA PHE A 60 6.52 -5.93 -7.35
C PHE A 60 6.04 -5.00 -8.46
N LEU A 61 5.50 -3.82 -8.11
CA LEU A 61 5.15 -2.78 -9.10
C LEU A 61 6.40 -2.33 -9.86
N SER A 62 7.49 -2.06 -9.14
CA SER A 62 8.74 -1.64 -9.76
C SER A 62 9.32 -2.73 -10.68
N MET A 63 9.23 -4.01 -10.29
CA MET A 63 9.63 -5.13 -11.13
C MET A 63 8.76 -5.29 -12.39
N HIS A 64 7.45 -5.10 -12.26
CA HIS A 64 6.52 -5.11 -13.40
C HIS A 64 6.87 -4.03 -14.43
N LEU A 65 7.31 -2.86 -13.96
CA LEU A 65 7.73 -1.74 -14.79
C LEU A 65 9.20 -1.79 -15.22
N ASP A 66 9.96 -2.83 -14.82
CA ASP A 66 11.42 -2.94 -15.03
C ASP A 66 12.22 -1.73 -14.51
N ILE A 67 11.84 -1.19 -13.35
CA ILE A 67 12.52 -0.08 -12.68
C ILE A 67 13.00 -0.46 -11.28
N ASN A 68 13.90 0.36 -10.74
CA ASN A 68 14.25 0.34 -9.32
C ASN A 68 13.22 1.15 -8.51
N PRO A 69 12.71 0.66 -7.36
CA PRO A 69 11.84 1.44 -6.48
C PRO A 69 12.38 2.82 -6.10
N LYS A 70 13.72 2.97 -6.04
CA LYS A 70 14.36 4.25 -5.76
C LYS A 70 14.18 5.30 -6.87
N GLN A 71 13.85 4.89 -8.10
CA GLN A 71 13.54 5.85 -9.17
C GLN A 71 12.22 6.58 -8.87
N VAL A 72 11.22 5.88 -8.34
CA VAL A 72 9.96 6.52 -7.89
C VAL A 72 10.25 7.47 -6.74
N LEU A 73 11.05 7.04 -5.75
CA LEU A 73 11.45 7.92 -4.65
C LEU A 73 12.19 9.18 -5.15
N ALA A 74 13.14 9.04 -6.07
CA ALA A 74 13.87 10.16 -6.63
C ALA A 74 12.96 11.11 -7.44
N ALA A 75 11.99 10.57 -8.18
CA ALA A 75 10.99 11.39 -8.88
C ALA A 75 10.13 12.20 -7.90
N VAL A 76 9.66 11.58 -6.81
CA VAL A 76 8.91 12.27 -5.75
C VAL A 76 9.75 13.33 -5.05
N GLU A 77 11.02 13.04 -4.75
CA GLU A 77 11.95 14.00 -4.14
C GLU A 77 12.21 15.20 -5.06
N ALA A 78 12.42 14.96 -6.36
CA ALA A 78 12.71 16.01 -7.33
C ALA A 78 11.50 16.90 -7.64
N ALA A 79 10.30 16.32 -7.68
CA ALA A 79 9.06 17.06 -7.97
C ALA A 79 8.56 17.88 -6.77
N GLY A 80 8.81 17.43 -5.54
CA GLY A 80 8.22 18.05 -4.35
C GLY A 80 6.69 17.98 -4.37
N ASP A 81 6.04 19.14 -4.25
CA ASP A 81 4.57 19.29 -4.26
C ASP A 81 3.99 19.52 -5.67
N ASP A 82 4.83 19.55 -6.73
CA ASP A 82 4.37 19.72 -8.10
C ASP A 82 3.94 18.39 -8.72
N GLU A 83 2.64 18.13 -8.73
CA GLU A 83 2.06 16.90 -9.30
C GLU A 83 2.28 16.78 -10.82
N ILE A 84 2.36 17.90 -11.55
CA ILE A 84 2.60 17.87 -13.00
C ILE A 84 4.05 17.46 -13.28
N GLU A 85 4.99 18.00 -12.51
CA GLU A 85 6.40 17.61 -12.61
C GLU A 85 6.61 16.16 -12.17
N LEU A 86 5.89 15.68 -11.15
CA LEU A 86 5.92 14.29 -10.74
C LEU A 86 5.48 13.36 -11.88
N ASP A 87 4.33 13.65 -12.50
CA ASP A 87 3.82 12.87 -13.63
C ASP A 87 4.81 12.84 -14.79
N ARG A 88 5.45 13.97 -15.08
CA ARG A 88 6.50 14.07 -16.10
C ARG A 88 7.70 13.17 -15.78
N LEU A 89 8.24 13.25 -14.57
CA LEU A 89 9.40 12.47 -14.13
C LEU A 89 9.10 10.96 -14.06
N LEU A 90 7.89 10.58 -13.62
CA LEU A 90 7.45 9.19 -13.65
C LEU A 90 7.36 8.68 -15.09
N GLY A 91 6.82 9.49 -16.01
CA GLY A 91 6.75 9.17 -17.44
C GLY A 91 8.12 8.98 -18.10
N GLU A 92 9.16 9.68 -17.64
CA GLU A 92 10.54 9.47 -18.11
C GLU A 92 11.17 8.18 -17.57
N CYS A 93 10.76 7.74 -16.38
CA CYS A 93 11.28 6.54 -15.75
C CYS A 93 10.56 5.26 -16.19
N PHE A 94 9.27 5.35 -16.48
CA PHE A 94 8.44 4.20 -16.79
C PHE A 94 8.60 3.75 -18.26
N PRO A 95 8.34 2.46 -18.55
CA PRO A 95 8.28 1.99 -19.92
C PRO A 95 7.09 2.62 -20.65
N GLU A 96 7.21 2.82 -21.96
CA GLU A 96 6.13 3.36 -22.80
C GLU A 96 4.83 2.54 -22.68
N ASN A 97 4.95 1.22 -22.58
CA ASN A 97 3.83 0.35 -22.28
C ASN A 97 3.88 -0.11 -20.82
N LEU A 98 2.97 0.44 -20.02
CA LEU A 98 2.82 0.11 -18.60
C LEU A 98 2.20 -1.26 -18.34
N ASN A 99 1.54 -1.88 -19.33
CA ASN A 99 0.75 -3.11 -19.16
C ASN A 99 -0.17 -3.08 -17.91
N ALA A 100 -0.81 -1.93 -17.65
CA ALA A 100 -1.55 -1.70 -16.41
C ALA A 100 -2.67 -2.72 -16.16
N VAL A 101 -3.32 -3.22 -17.22
CA VAL A 101 -4.37 -4.26 -17.09
C VAL A 101 -3.79 -5.56 -16.53
N GLU A 102 -2.61 -5.97 -17.00
CA GLU A 102 -1.93 -7.19 -16.53
C GLU A 102 -1.50 -7.01 -15.07
N TRP A 103 -0.87 -5.88 -14.76
CA TRP A 103 -0.51 -5.53 -13.38
C TRP A 103 -1.72 -5.55 -12.45
N ASN A 104 -2.78 -4.84 -12.81
CA ASN A 104 -3.98 -4.71 -11.97
C ASN A 104 -4.63 -6.07 -11.73
N ARG A 105 -4.63 -6.95 -12.73
CA ARG A 105 -5.09 -8.33 -12.56
C ARG A 105 -4.17 -9.10 -11.63
N GLU A 106 -2.86 -8.99 -11.80
CA GLU A 106 -1.90 -9.71 -10.96
C GLU A 106 -2.00 -9.30 -9.49
N ILE A 107 -1.96 -7.99 -9.19
CA ILE A 107 -1.92 -7.48 -7.82
C ILE A 107 -3.21 -7.79 -7.06
N THR A 108 -4.37 -7.72 -7.72
CA THR A 108 -5.68 -8.02 -7.11
C THR A 108 -5.86 -9.50 -6.76
N HIS A 109 -5.09 -10.40 -7.37
CA HIS A 109 -5.12 -11.83 -7.06
C HIS A 109 -3.97 -12.27 -6.14
N LYS A 110 -3.12 -11.35 -5.67
CA LYS A 110 -2.04 -11.68 -4.72
C LYS A 110 -2.64 -12.23 -3.43
N GLY A 111 -2.17 -13.41 -3.03
CA GLY A 111 -2.69 -14.13 -1.86
C GLY A 111 -3.64 -15.27 -2.20
N GLN A 112 -4.04 -15.44 -3.47
CA GLN A 112 -4.99 -16.49 -3.84
C GLN A 112 -4.39 -17.88 -4.11
N THR A 113 -3.05 -18.02 -4.09
CA THR A 113 -2.38 -19.33 -4.14
C THR A 113 -2.56 -20.08 -2.82
N ILE A 114 -2.35 -21.40 -2.77
CA ILE A 114 -2.46 -22.18 -1.51
C ILE A 114 -1.64 -21.54 -0.38
N MET A 115 -0.35 -21.27 -0.62
CA MET A 115 0.52 -20.61 0.35
C MET A 115 0.05 -19.19 0.69
N GLY A 116 -0.51 -18.46 -0.27
CA GLY A 116 -1.08 -17.14 -0.04
C GLY A 116 -2.30 -17.19 0.87
N ARG A 117 -3.17 -18.19 0.68
CA ARG A 117 -4.36 -18.41 1.52
C ARG A 117 -3.98 -18.81 2.93
N GLU A 118 -2.98 -19.67 3.09
CA GLU A 118 -2.42 -20.03 4.40
C GLU A 118 -1.87 -18.77 5.11
N PHE A 119 -1.10 -17.95 4.40
CA PHE A 119 -0.59 -16.68 4.94
C PHE A 119 -1.71 -15.72 5.37
N LEU A 120 -2.75 -15.54 4.55
CA LEU A 120 -3.91 -14.71 4.89
C LEU A 120 -4.65 -15.26 6.12
N ALA A 121 -4.86 -16.58 6.18
CA ALA A 121 -5.55 -17.23 7.29
C ALA A 121 -4.78 -17.10 8.61
N GLU A 122 -3.46 -17.31 8.59
CA GLU A 122 -2.59 -17.11 9.75
C GLU A 122 -2.63 -15.65 10.22
N SER A 123 -2.50 -14.71 9.28
CA SER A 123 -2.53 -13.27 9.58
C SER A 123 -3.85 -12.84 10.22
N LEU A 124 -4.99 -13.24 9.66
CA LEU A 124 -6.32 -12.94 10.21
C LEU A 124 -6.53 -13.57 11.59
N THR A 125 -6.04 -14.79 11.80
CA THR A 125 -6.08 -15.44 13.12
C THR A 125 -5.26 -14.66 14.14
N ASN A 126 -4.06 -14.21 13.77
CA ASN A 126 -3.19 -13.40 14.63
C ASN A 126 -3.77 -12.00 14.90
N MET A 127 -4.57 -11.46 13.97
CA MET A 127 -5.34 -10.23 14.17
C MET A 127 -6.58 -10.43 15.05
N GLY A 128 -6.94 -11.69 15.39
CA GLY A 128 -8.13 -12.01 16.17
C GLY A 128 -9.43 -12.10 15.37
N HIS A 129 -9.34 -12.21 14.04
CA HIS A 129 -10.47 -12.19 13.10
C HIS A 129 -10.53 -13.42 12.18
N PRO A 130 -10.54 -14.67 12.72
CA PRO A 130 -10.63 -15.87 11.89
C PRO A 130 -11.93 -15.94 11.07
N GLU A 131 -12.99 -15.25 11.48
CA GLU A 131 -14.26 -15.14 10.74
C GLU A 131 -14.11 -14.43 9.39
N MET A 132 -13.05 -13.64 9.21
CA MET A 132 -12.78 -12.92 7.95
C MET A 132 -12.02 -13.78 6.94
N ILE A 133 -11.66 -15.02 7.29
CA ILE A 133 -10.97 -15.95 6.38
C ILE A 133 -11.91 -16.29 5.21
N GLY A 134 -11.47 -16.00 3.99
CA GLY A 134 -12.27 -16.17 2.78
C GLY A 134 -13.20 -14.99 2.47
N VAL A 135 -13.36 -14.03 3.40
CA VAL A 135 -13.95 -12.70 3.12
C VAL A 135 -12.85 -11.75 2.64
N VAL A 136 -11.75 -11.69 3.39
CA VAL A 136 -10.50 -11.05 2.95
C VAL A 136 -9.84 -12.02 1.96
N ASP A 137 -9.95 -11.71 0.67
CA ASP A 137 -9.66 -12.66 -0.41
C ASP A 137 -8.26 -12.48 -1.00
N SER A 138 -7.67 -11.30 -0.82
CA SER A 138 -6.36 -10.92 -1.33
C SER A 138 -5.53 -10.18 -0.29
N VAL A 139 -4.24 -10.02 -0.57
CA VAL A 139 -3.35 -9.17 0.24
C VAL A 139 -3.76 -7.69 0.15
N MET A 140 -4.41 -7.26 -0.94
CA MET A 140 -4.96 -5.91 -1.03
C MET A 140 -6.13 -5.73 -0.07
N ASP A 141 -7.04 -6.71 0.00
CA ASP A 141 -8.13 -6.72 0.98
C ASP A 141 -7.58 -6.73 2.41
N MET A 142 -6.50 -7.49 2.66
CA MET A 142 -5.84 -7.52 3.97
C MET A 142 -5.35 -6.12 4.38
N ILE A 143 -4.74 -5.38 3.46
CA ILE A 143 -4.31 -3.98 3.73
C ILE A 143 -5.52 -3.11 4.04
N ASP A 144 -6.58 -3.21 3.26
CA ASP A 144 -7.78 -2.40 3.45
C ASP A 144 -8.58 -2.80 4.71
N PHE A 145 -8.49 -4.05 5.15
CA PHE A 145 -9.01 -4.52 6.44
C PHE A 145 -8.17 -4.02 7.61
N ASP A 146 -6.85 -4.13 7.52
CA ASP A 146 -5.92 -3.63 8.53
C ASP A 146 -6.05 -2.10 8.72
N GLU A 147 -6.30 -1.37 7.63
CA GLU A 147 -6.49 0.08 7.63
C GLU A 147 -7.95 0.52 7.75
N GLY A 148 -8.88 -0.41 7.97
CA GLY A 148 -10.25 -0.13 8.38
C GLY A 148 -11.18 0.36 7.27
N ARG A 149 -10.79 0.20 5.99
CA ARG A 149 -11.70 0.36 4.83
C ARG A 149 -12.66 -0.82 4.72
N ILE A 150 -12.23 -2.01 5.11
CA ILE A 150 -13.09 -3.17 5.35
C ILE A 150 -13.37 -3.25 6.85
N ALA A 151 -14.64 -3.37 7.21
CA ALA A 151 -15.06 -3.40 8.61
C ALA A 151 -14.51 -4.62 9.37
N GLY A 152 -14.14 -4.44 10.64
CA GLY A 152 -13.87 -5.52 11.59
C GLY A 152 -12.64 -5.31 12.47
N PHE A 153 -11.55 -4.74 11.95
CA PHE A 153 -10.28 -4.61 12.72
C PHE A 153 -9.97 -3.18 13.19
N SER A 154 -9.92 -2.23 12.27
CA SER A 154 -9.57 -0.83 12.60
C SER A 154 -10.59 0.17 12.09
N ASP A 155 -11.77 -0.26 11.64
CA ASP A 155 -12.78 0.60 11.03
C ASP A 155 -13.33 1.66 11.99
N GLU A 156 -13.55 1.34 13.26
CA GLU A 156 -13.95 2.35 14.26
C GLU A 156 -12.84 3.38 14.51
N ARG A 157 -11.57 2.94 14.54
CA ARG A 157 -10.41 3.84 14.65
C ARG A 157 -10.26 4.72 13.41
N ARG A 158 -10.52 4.15 12.22
CA ARG A 158 -10.53 4.88 10.95
C ARG A 158 -11.62 5.95 10.94
N LYS A 159 -12.87 5.61 11.29
CA LYS A 159 -13.99 6.56 11.38
C LYS A 159 -13.68 7.71 12.34
N ALA A 160 -13.10 7.38 13.51
CA ALA A 160 -12.68 8.40 14.47
C ALA A 160 -11.60 9.33 13.88
N TRP A 161 -10.60 8.78 13.19
CA TRP A 161 -9.57 9.55 12.50
C TRP A 161 -10.14 10.42 11.37
N GLU A 162 -11.03 9.88 10.53
CA GLU A 162 -11.71 10.63 9.45
C GLU A 162 -12.51 11.81 10.04
N ALA A 163 -13.18 11.61 11.18
CA ALA A 163 -13.90 12.67 11.88
C ALA A 163 -12.99 13.79 12.42
N THR A 164 -11.68 13.56 12.59
CA THR A 164 -10.72 14.62 12.96
C THR A 164 -10.10 15.33 11.76
N GLN A 165 -10.32 14.85 10.54
CA GLN A 165 -9.83 15.50 9.30
C GLN A 165 -10.85 16.48 8.70
N ALA A 166 -12.10 16.45 9.18
CA ALA A 166 -13.20 17.33 8.77
C ALA A 166 -13.17 18.67 9.54
#